data_AF-A0A1M7NCQ2-F1
#
_entry.id   AF-A0A1M7NCQ2-F1
#
_cell.length_a   1.000
_cell.length_b   1.000
_cell.length_c   1.000
_cell.angle_alpha   90.00
_cell.angle_beta   90.00
_cell.angle_gamma   90.00
#
_symmetry.space_group_name_H-M   'P 1'
#
loop_
_entity.id
_entity.type
_entity.pdbx_description
1 polymer ?
#
loop_
_entity_poly.entity_id
_entity_poly.type
_entity_poly.pdbx_seq_one_letter_code
_entity_poly.pdbx_strand_id
1 'polypeptide(L)'
;MKKALIAVIVVVVILLIIVGKGIGTYNNIIALEEGVKTQWAQVENTYQRRFDLIPNLVSTVQGEANFEKSTLTEVMDMRSRMGGTVKLDESLMNDEAALKRFQEMQGSLSGALQRLMAVSENYPDLKSNKSFQELRVQLEGAENRIAVERKRYNETVQAYNTTIRQFPTNLIAGFAGASPKALFSADAGASVAPKVQFDIK
;
A
#
# COMPACT_ATOMS: atom_id res chain seq x y z
N MET A 1 -20.34 -48.52 -35.11
CA MET A 1 -20.99 -47.20 -35.27
C MET A 1 -21.51 -46.63 -33.95
N LYS A 2 -22.42 -47.29 -33.22
CA LYS A 2 -22.97 -46.78 -31.94
C LYS A 2 -21.91 -46.52 -30.85
N LYS A 3 -20.92 -47.41 -30.69
CA LYS A 3 -19.81 -47.24 -29.71
C LYS A 3 -18.91 -46.05 -30.04
N ALA A 4 -18.63 -45.80 -31.32
CA ALA A 4 -17.84 -44.66 -31.77
C ALA A 4 -18.60 -43.34 -31.57
N LEU A 5 -19.91 -43.33 -31.84
CA LEU A 5 -20.78 -42.18 -31.56
C LEU A 5 -20.82 -41.85 -30.06
N ILE A 6 -20.96 -42.87 -29.19
CA ILE A 6 -20.94 -42.69 -27.73
C ILE A 6 -19.58 -42.14 -27.28
N ALA A 7 -18.46 -42.66 -27.80
CA ALA A 7 -17.13 -42.15 -27.47
C ALA A 7 -16.95 -40.67 -27.85
N VAL A 8 -17.43 -40.26 -29.04
CA VAL A 8 -17.40 -38.86 -29.48
C VAL A 8 -18.26 -37.98 -28.56
N ILE A 9 -19.46 -38.41 -28.20
CA ILE A 9 -20.34 -37.66 -27.29
C ILE A 9 -19.67 -37.47 -25.92
N VAL A 10 -19.04 -38.51 -25.37
CA VAL A 10 -18.31 -38.43 -24.10
C VAL A 10 -17.17 -37.41 -24.17
N VAL A 11 -16.37 -37.43 -25.25
CA VAL A 11 -15.29 -36.46 -25.46
C VAL A 11 -15.82 -35.03 -25.56
N VAL A 12 -16.90 -34.80 -26.30
CA VAL A 12 -17.53 -33.47 -26.44
C VAL A 12 -18.07 -32.96 -25.11
N VAL A 13 -18.73 -33.81 -24.32
CA VAL A 13 -19.23 -33.44 -23.00
C VAL A 13 -18.08 -33.10 -22.04
N ILE A 14 -17.00 -33.87 -22.04
CA ILE A 14 -15.79 -33.58 -21.25
C ILE A 14 -15.19 -32.23 -21.66
N LEU A 15 -15.08 -31.94 -22.97
CA LEU A 15 -14.61 -30.66 -23.48
C LEU A 15 -15.48 -29.49 -23.04
N LEU A 16 -16.81 -29.63 -23.11
CA LEU A 16 -17.74 -28.59 -22.65
C LEU A 16 -17.60 -28.30 -21.16
N ILE A 17 -17.40 -29.33 -20.33
CA ILE A 17 -17.15 -29.16 -18.89
C ILE A 17 -15.83 -28.41 -18.65
N ILE A 18 -14.77 -28.73 -19.38
CA ILE A 18 -13.46 -28.07 -19.27
C ILE A 18 -13.57 -26.59 -19.66
N VAL A 19 -14.21 -26.29 -20.80
CA VAL A 19 -14.39 -24.91 -21.27
C VAL A 19 -15.26 -24.11 -20.31
N GLY A 20 -16.36 -24.69 -19.81
CA GLY A 20 -17.23 -24.03 -18.83
C GLY A 20 -16.50 -23.66 -17.53
N LYS A 21 -15.68 -24.58 -16.99
CA LYS A 21 -14.80 -24.29 -15.85
C LYS A 21 -13.72 -23.25 -16.18
N GLY A 22 -13.22 -23.26 -17.40
CA GLY A 22 -12.25 -22.28 -17.90
C GLY A 22 -12.77 -20.85 -17.86
N ILE A 23 -13.99 -20.63 -18.34
CA ILE A 23 -14.66 -19.31 -18.34
C ILE A 23 -14.86 -18.80 -16.91
N GLY A 24 -15.35 -19.66 -16.01
CA GLY A 24 -15.53 -19.30 -14.60
C GLY A 24 -14.22 -18.90 -13.92
N THR A 25 -13.14 -19.62 -14.23
CA THR A 25 -11.80 -19.34 -13.69
C THR A 25 -11.25 -18.02 -14.24
N TYR A 26 -11.41 -17.76 -15.54
CA TYR A 26 -11.01 -16.49 -16.16
C TYR A 26 -11.69 -15.29 -15.49
N ASN A 27 -13.02 -15.35 -15.34
CA ASN A 27 -13.78 -14.28 -14.69
C ASN A 27 -13.36 -14.07 -13.23
N ASN A 28 -13.04 -15.15 -12.51
CA ASN A 28 -12.53 -15.07 -11.14
C ASN A 28 -11.16 -14.37 -11.07
N ILE A 29 -10.25 -14.65 -12.01
CA ILE A 29 -8.94 -13.96 -12.07
C ILE A 29 -9.14 -12.46 -12.28
N ILE A 30 -10.01 -12.06 -13.23
CA ILE A 30 -10.31 -10.64 -13.49
C ILE A 30 -10.93 -9.97 -12.26
N ALA A 31 -11.87 -10.63 -11.59
CA ALA A 31 -12.48 -10.10 -10.36
C ALA A 31 -11.45 -9.89 -9.24
N LEU A 32 -10.51 -10.82 -9.08
CA LEU A 32 -9.42 -10.68 -8.09
C LEU A 32 -8.46 -9.55 -8.48
N GLU A 33 -8.12 -9.39 -9.76
CA GLU A 33 -7.26 -8.30 -10.22
C GLU A 33 -7.89 -6.91 -9.99
N GLU A 34 -9.18 -6.75 -10.32
CA GLU A 34 -9.91 -5.52 -10.01
C GLU A 34 -10.01 -5.26 -8.50
N GLY A 35 -10.08 -6.33 -7.69
CA GLY A 35 -9.96 -6.24 -6.23
C GLY A 35 -8.62 -5.68 -5.77
N VAL A 36 -7.51 -6.13 -6.38
CA VAL A 36 -6.17 -5.59 -6.09
C VAL A 36 -6.10 -4.11 -6.48
N LYS A 37 -6.55 -3.73 -7.68
CA LYS A 37 -6.55 -2.33 -8.13
C LYS A 37 -7.38 -1.43 -7.21
N THR A 38 -8.56 -1.90 -6.81
CA THR A 38 -9.42 -1.17 -5.87
C THR A 38 -8.70 -0.93 -4.54
N GLN A 39 -8.03 -1.96 -4.02
CA GLN A 39 -7.29 -1.84 -2.76
C GLN A 39 -6.04 -0.97 -2.91
N TRP A 40 -5.38 -0.98 -4.07
CA TRP A 40 -4.29 -0.06 -4.39
C TRP A 40 -4.73 1.40 -4.38
N ALA A 41 -5.89 1.70 -4.98
CA ALA A 41 -6.46 3.05 -4.95
C ALA A 41 -6.72 3.54 -3.50
N GLN A 42 -7.07 2.64 -2.57
CA GLN A 42 -7.20 3.01 -1.15
C GLN A 42 -5.86 3.35 -0.50
N VAL A 43 -4.80 2.62 -0.86
CA VAL A 43 -3.43 2.94 -0.44
C VAL A 43 -3.03 4.32 -0.97
N GLU A 44 -3.27 4.58 -2.26
CA GLU A 44 -3.00 5.87 -2.90
C GLU A 44 -3.72 7.03 -2.22
N ASN A 45 -5.03 6.89 -2.02
CA ASN A 45 -5.83 7.93 -1.35
C ASN A 45 -5.28 8.27 0.05
N THR A 46 -4.78 7.28 0.78
CA THR A 46 -4.27 7.49 2.13
C THR A 46 -2.91 8.19 2.11
N TYR A 47 -2.00 7.79 1.21
CA TYR A 47 -0.72 8.49 1.03
C TYR A 47 -0.91 9.92 0.51
N GLN A 48 -1.83 10.12 -0.43
CA GLN A 48 -2.15 11.45 -0.96
C GLN A 48 -2.70 12.35 0.16
N ARG A 49 -3.62 11.86 0.99
CA ARG A 49 -4.11 12.63 2.15
C ARG A 49 -2.98 13.03 3.08
N ARG A 50 -2.04 12.13 3.41
CA ARG A 50 -0.87 12.47 4.24
C ARG A 50 -0.04 13.58 3.58
N PHE A 51 0.18 13.47 2.28
CA PHE A 51 0.94 14.44 1.50
C PHE A 51 0.29 15.82 1.47
N ASP A 52 -1.04 15.88 1.35
CA ASP A 52 -1.83 17.11 1.31
C ASP A 52 -1.85 17.87 2.64
N LEU A 53 -1.58 17.19 3.77
CA LEU A 53 -1.50 17.81 5.08
C LEU A 53 -0.18 18.54 5.34
N ILE A 54 0.89 18.16 4.62
CA ILE A 54 2.25 18.68 4.88
C ILE A 54 2.35 20.19 4.65
N PRO A 55 1.80 20.79 3.58
CA PRO A 55 1.85 22.25 3.41
C PRO A 55 1.23 23.02 4.58
N ASN A 56 0.09 22.55 5.10
CA ASN A 56 -0.58 23.17 6.24
C ASN A 56 0.24 23.00 7.53
N LEU A 57 0.86 21.84 7.72
CA LEU A 57 1.80 21.60 8.80
C LEU A 57 2.99 22.56 8.74
N VAL A 58 3.63 22.65 7.57
CA VAL A 58 4.78 23.52 7.33
C VAL A 58 4.42 24.97 7.60
N SER A 59 3.29 25.46 7.08
CA SER A 59 2.84 26.83 7.30
C SER A 59 2.54 27.12 8.77
N THR A 60 1.94 26.18 9.50
CA THR A 60 1.65 26.33 10.94
C THR A 60 2.95 26.41 11.76
N VAL A 61 3.92 25.56 11.44
CA VAL A 61 5.23 25.55 12.10
C VAL A 61 6.06 26.80 11.74
N GLN A 62 5.97 27.29 10.50
CA GLN A 62 6.64 28.53 10.07
C GLN A 62 6.17 29.79 10.82
N GLY A 63 4.93 29.77 11.33
CA GLY A 63 4.40 30.86 12.17
C GLY A 63 5.13 30.99 13.51
N GLU A 64 5.85 29.95 13.94
CA GLU A 64 6.64 29.94 15.17
C GLU A 64 8.02 30.55 14.91
N ALA A 65 8.24 31.79 15.37
CA ALA A 65 9.40 32.61 15.03
C ALA A 65 10.76 31.96 15.40
N ASN A 66 10.79 31.12 16.42
CA ASN A 66 12.02 30.50 16.94
C ASN A 66 12.19 29.03 16.53
N PHE A 67 11.33 28.50 15.64
CA PHE A 67 11.38 27.09 15.27
C PHE A 67 12.64 26.74 14.46
N GLU A 68 13.17 25.53 14.69
CA GLU A 68 14.36 25.05 14.00
C GLU A 68 14.12 24.86 12.49
N LYS A 69 14.73 25.74 11.69
CA LYS A 69 14.58 25.71 10.21
C LYS A 69 15.12 24.41 9.58
N SER A 70 16.12 23.77 10.20
CA SER A 70 16.73 22.55 9.67
C SER A 70 15.69 21.42 9.53
N THR A 71 14.85 21.23 10.56
CA THR A 71 13.84 20.16 10.63
C THR A 71 12.70 20.42 9.65
N LEU A 72 12.31 21.68 9.52
CA LEU A 72 11.29 22.07 8.56
C LEU A 72 11.76 21.89 7.11
N THR A 73 13.00 22.31 6.81
CA THR A 73 13.62 22.10 5.50
C THR A 73 13.72 20.62 5.16
N GLU A 74 14.06 19.77 6.13
CA GLU A 74 14.10 18.32 5.91
C GLU A 74 12.74 17.77 5.46
N VAL A 75 11.64 18.17 6.11
CA VAL A 75 10.28 17.77 5.71
C VAL A 75 9.93 18.29 4.31
N MET A 76 10.29 19.54 4.00
CA MET A 76 10.06 20.13 2.69
C MET A 76 10.86 19.43 1.59
N ASP A 77 12.11 19.07 1.86
CA ASP A 77 12.98 18.34 0.93
C ASP A 77 12.45 16.93 0.69
N MET A 78 12.04 16.20 1.73
CA MET A 78 11.41 14.89 1.57
C MET A 78 10.11 14.99 0.78
N ARG A 79 9.31 16.04 1.00
CA ARG A 79 8.11 16.32 0.20
C ARG A 79 8.45 16.59 -1.28
N SER A 80 9.46 17.42 -1.53
CA SER A 80 9.92 17.79 -2.87
C SER A 80 10.41 16.58 -3.67
N ARG A 81 11.15 15.67 -3.02
CA ARG A 81 11.61 14.41 -3.63
C ARG A 81 10.49 13.51 -4.12
N MET A 82 9.29 13.65 -3.59
CA MET A 82 8.09 12.92 -4.06
C MET A 82 7.39 13.62 -5.24
N GLY A 83 7.94 14.71 -5.80
CA GLY A 83 7.51 15.25 -7.09
C GLY A 83 6.15 15.96 -7.10
N GLY A 84 5.64 16.39 -5.95
CA GLY A 84 4.41 17.20 -5.89
C GLY A 84 3.10 16.41 -6.03
N THR A 85 3.16 15.12 -6.37
CA THR A 85 1.96 14.26 -6.48
C THR A 85 2.33 12.84 -6.07
N VAL A 86 1.56 12.23 -5.17
CA VAL A 86 1.65 10.79 -4.89
C VAL A 86 0.82 10.04 -5.93
N LYS A 87 0.98 10.32 -7.23
CA LYS A 87 0.38 9.46 -8.24
C LYS A 87 1.14 8.15 -8.20
N LEU A 88 0.57 7.22 -7.44
CA LEU A 88 1.05 5.86 -7.32
C LEU A 88 0.71 5.17 -8.63
N ASP A 89 1.61 5.30 -9.60
CA ASP A 89 1.50 4.62 -10.87
C ASP A 89 1.18 3.14 -10.62
N GLU A 90 0.12 2.62 -11.25
CA GLU A 90 -0.27 1.22 -11.18
C GLU A 90 0.90 0.29 -11.58
N SER A 91 1.89 0.81 -12.32
CA SER A 91 3.15 0.12 -12.60
C SER A 91 3.90 -0.34 -11.35
N LEU A 92 3.77 0.36 -10.21
CA LEU A 92 4.36 -0.01 -8.92
C LEU A 92 3.81 -1.35 -8.41
N MET A 93 2.55 -1.68 -8.73
CA MET A 93 2.01 -2.99 -8.39
C MET A 93 2.64 -4.13 -9.21
N ASN A 94 3.29 -3.81 -10.32
CA ASN A 94 3.90 -4.80 -11.22
C ASN A 94 5.44 -4.82 -11.11
N ASP A 95 6.05 -3.91 -10.34
CA ASP A 95 7.50 -3.80 -10.15
C ASP A 95 7.84 -3.74 -8.65
N GLU A 96 8.35 -4.87 -8.14
CA GLU A 96 8.76 -5.01 -6.74
C GLU A 96 9.88 -4.03 -6.33
N ALA A 97 10.83 -3.76 -7.23
CA ALA A 97 11.93 -2.84 -6.94
C ALA A 97 11.43 -1.40 -6.87
N ALA A 98 10.52 -1.02 -7.76
CA ALA A 98 9.91 0.30 -7.73
C ALA A 98 9.01 0.48 -6.49
N LEU A 99 8.21 -0.54 -6.13
CA LEU A 99 7.39 -0.51 -4.91
C LEU A 99 8.24 -0.38 -3.65
N LYS A 100 9.37 -1.10 -3.59
CA LYS A 100 10.31 -1.00 -2.46
C LYS A 100 10.92 0.39 -2.33
N ARG A 101 11.39 0.99 -3.44
CA ARG A 101 11.90 2.37 -3.44
C ARG A 101 10.82 3.35 -2.99
N PHE A 102 9.58 3.17 -3.46
CA PHE A 102 8.45 3.97 -2.98
C PHE A 102 8.29 3.85 -1.46
N GLN A 103 8.28 2.62 -0.93
CA GLN A 103 8.17 2.38 0.52
C GLN A 103 9.31 3.04 1.31
N GLU A 104 10.56 2.97 0.84
CA GLU A 104 11.72 3.60 1.46
C GLU A 104 11.61 5.14 1.50
N MET A 105 11.14 5.75 0.41
CA MET A 105 10.87 7.19 0.36
C MET A 105 9.76 7.59 1.34
N GLN A 106 8.66 6.83 1.39
CA GLN A 106 7.57 7.07 2.33
C GLN A 106 8.01 6.89 3.78
N GLY A 107 8.90 5.93 4.07
CA GLY A 107 9.51 5.75 5.39
C GLY A 107 10.40 6.92 5.79
N SER A 108 11.19 7.45 4.86
CA SER A 108 12.03 8.63 5.09
C SER A 108 11.20 9.88 5.44
N LEU A 109 10.08 10.10 4.73
CA LEU A 109 9.13 11.16 5.07
C LEU A 109 8.55 10.97 6.47
N SER A 110 8.12 9.74 6.80
CA SER A 110 7.55 9.42 8.11
C SER A 110 8.54 9.72 9.23
N GLY A 111 9.81 9.37 9.05
CA GLY A 111 10.88 9.70 9.99
C GLY A 111 11.12 11.20 10.14
N ALA A 112 11.08 11.97 9.03
CA ALA A 112 11.20 13.43 9.09
C ALA A 112 10.02 14.09 9.82
N LEU A 113 8.79 13.61 9.57
CA LEU A 113 7.59 14.06 10.29
C LEU A 113 7.68 13.72 11.79
N GLN A 114 8.14 12.52 12.15
CA GLN A 114 8.35 12.14 13.56
C GLN A 114 9.38 13.04 14.25
N ARG A 115 10.50 13.36 13.59
CA ARG A 115 11.49 14.31 14.12
C ARG A 115 10.87 15.70 14.30
N LEU A 116 10.11 16.19 13.33
CA LEU A 116 9.39 17.47 13.44
C LEU A 116 8.46 17.49 14.66
N MET A 117 7.70 16.41 14.88
CA MET A 117 6.80 16.29 16.04
C MET A 117 7.57 16.20 17.37
N ALA A 118 8.74 15.56 17.39
CA ALA A 118 9.56 15.50 18.60
C ALA A 118 10.17 16.87 18.93
N VAL A 119 10.66 17.60 17.92
CA VAL A 119 11.21 18.95 18.09
C VAL A 119 10.13 19.93 18.53
N SER A 120 8.91 19.83 17.98
CA SER A 120 7.80 20.73 18.33
C SER A 120 7.34 20.64 19.78
N GLU A 121 7.61 19.53 20.49
CA GLU A 121 7.30 19.41 21.92
C GLU A 121 8.10 20.39 22.79
N ASN A 122 9.24 20.89 22.30
CA ASN A 122 10.05 21.90 22.99
C ASN A 122 9.54 23.34 22.79
N TYR A 123 8.47 23.53 22.02
CA TYR A 123 7.90 24.84 21.68
C TYR A 123 6.48 24.94 22.26
N PRO A 124 6.28 25.54 23.45
CA PRO A 124 4.99 25.59 24.15
C PRO A 124 3.88 26.26 23.33
N ASP A 125 4.21 27.31 22.59
CA ASP A 125 3.25 28.05 21.76
C ASP A 125 2.71 27.15 20.63
N LEU A 126 3.59 26.46 19.91
CA LEU A 126 3.21 25.47 18.89
C LEU A 126 2.46 24.27 19.50
N LYS A 127 2.88 23.79 20.67
CA LYS A 127 2.22 22.69 21.38
C LYS A 127 0.79 23.04 21.79
N SER A 128 0.52 24.30 22.14
CA SER A 128 -0.81 24.80 22.49
C SER A 128 -1.66 25.24 21.29
N ASN A 129 -1.04 25.36 20.11
CA ASN A 129 -1.71 25.74 18.88
C ASN A 129 -2.70 24.65 18.43
N LYS A 130 -3.99 24.99 18.39
CA LYS A 130 -5.07 24.06 18.02
C LYS A 130 -4.91 23.50 16.61
N SER A 131 -4.57 24.33 15.63
CA SER A 131 -4.35 23.89 14.24
C SER A 131 -3.20 22.88 14.15
N PHE A 132 -2.13 23.10 14.92
CA PHE A 132 -1.00 22.16 14.99
C PHE A 132 -1.41 20.83 15.61
N GLN A 133 -2.15 20.86 16.73
CA GLN A 133 -2.67 19.65 17.38
C GLN A 133 -3.58 18.84 16.44
N GLU A 134 -4.48 19.50 15.72
CA GLU A 134 -5.36 18.87 14.73
C GLU A 134 -4.56 18.21 13.59
N LEU A 135 -3.57 18.91 13.03
CA LEU A 135 -2.71 18.38 11.98
C LEU A 135 -1.90 17.18 12.45
N ARG A 136 -1.39 17.21 13.69
CA ARG A 136 -0.69 16.07 14.29
C ARG A 136 -1.60 14.83 14.37
N VAL A 137 -2.83 14.99 14.86
CA VAL A 137 -3.81 13.90 14.93
C VAL A 137 -4.17 13.37 13.54
N GLN A 138 -4.35 14.26 12.56
CA GLN A 138 -4.66 13.84 11.19
C GLN A 138 -3.50 13.09 10.53
N LEU A 139 -2.25 13.51 10.75
CA LEU A 139 -1.06 12.83 10.25
C LEU A 139 -0.86 11.46 10.91
N GLU A 140 -1.03 11.36 12.23
CA GLU A 140 -1.00 10.07 12.95
C GLU A 140 -2.10 9.13 12.45
N GLY A 141 -3.32 9.65 12.28
CA GLY A 141 -4.44 8.89 11.70
C GLY A 141 -4.15 8.41 10.28
N ALA A 142 -3.50 9.24 9.46
CA ALA A 142 -3.07 8.86 8.12
C ALA A 142 -2.00 7.76 8.16
N GLU A 143 -1.04 7.83 9.08
CA GLU A 143 0.01 6.81 9.26
C GLU A 143 -0.58 5.45 9.64
N ASN A 144 -1.46 5.44 10.64
CA ASN A 144 -2.15 4.23 11.07
C ASN A 144 -2.99 3.64 9.93
N ARG A 145 -3.66 4.50 9.15
CA ARG A 145 -4.43 4.04 7.99
C ARG A 145 -3.52 3.50 6.88
N ILE A 146 -2.36 4.09 6.62
CA ILE A 146 -1.37 3.57 5.66
C ILE A 146 -0.98 2.13 6.05
N ALA A 147 -0.67 1.89 7.32
CA ALA A 147 -0.31 0.55 7.79
C ALA A 147 -1.44 -0.47 7.56
N VAL A 148 -2.68 -0.08 7.84
CA VAL A 148 -3.87 -0.94 7.62
C VAL A 148 -4.11 -1.19 6.13
N GLU A 149 -4.09 -0.17 5.29
CA GLU A 149 -4.36 -0.32 3.85
C GLU A 149 -3.25 -1.11 3.15
N ARG A 150 -1.98 -0.97 3.57
CA ARG A 150 -0.87 -1.82 3.09
C ARG A 150 -1.07 -3.28 3.45
N LYS A 151 -1.52 -3.57 4.68
CA LYS A 151 -1.84 -4.93 5.11
C LYS A 151 -2.96 -5.52 4.25
N ARG A 152 -4.06 -4.78 4.09
CA ARG A 152 -5.21 -5.21 3.26
C ARG A 152 -4.81 -5.41 1.80
N TYR A 153 -3.99 -4.54 1.24
CA TYR A 153 -3.41 -4.70 -0.08
C TYR A 153 -2.63 -6.01 -0.20
N ASN A 154 -1.75 -6.28 0.77
CA ASN A 154 -0.97 -7.51 0.77
C ASN A 154 -1.84 -8.77 0.84
N GLU A 155 -2.90 -8.76 1.65
CA GLU A 155 -3.86 -9.87 1.74
C GLU A 155 -4.57 -10.10 0.39
N THR A 156 -5.04 -9.04 -0.27
CA THR A 156 -5.70 -9.12 -1.58
C THR A 156 -4.74 -9.58 -2.68
N VAL A 157 -3.51 -9.05 -2.71
CA VAL A 157 -2.45 -9.49 -3.62
C VAL A 157 -2.08 -10.95 -3.37
N GLN A 158 -1.98 -11.37 -2.11
CA GLN A 158 -1.68 -12.77 -1.79
C GLN A 158 -2.77 -13.70 -2.32
N ALA A 159 -4.06 -13.36 -2.16
CA ALA A 159 -5.16 -14.14 -2.71
C ALA A 159 -5.11 -14.23 -4.25
N TYR A 160 -4.86 -13.10 -4.92
CA TYR A 160 -4.68 -13.05 -6.38
C TYR A 160 -3.47 -13.87 -6.85
N ASN A 161 -2.28 -13.59 -6.31
CA ASN A 161 -1.03 -14.26 -6.65
C ASN A 161 -1.10 -15.77 -6.41
N THR A 162 -1.75 -16.20 -5.33
CA THR A 162 -1.97 -17.61 -5.02
C THR A 162 -2.86 -18.25 -6.08
N THR A 163 -3.98 -17.60 -6.41
CA THR A 163 -4.96 -18.11 -7.39
C THR A 163 -4.33 -18.29 -8.76
N ILE A 164 -3.60 -17.30 -9.27
CA ILE A 164 -2.98 -17.38 -10.60
C ILE A 164 -1.80 -18.39 -10.67
N ARG A 165 -1.25 -18.79 -9.52
CA ARG A 165 -0.14 -19.77 -9.44
C ARG A 165 -0.61 -21.20 -9.18
N GLN A 166 -1.86 -21.41 -8.76
CA GLN A 166 -2.41 -22.73 -8.48
C GLN A 166 -2.76 -23.49 -9.76
N PHE A 167 -2.54 -24.81 -9.78
CA PHE A 167 -3.02 -25.68 -10.85
C PHE A 167 -4.51 -26.04 -10.62
N PRO A 168 -5.37 -26.02 -11.65
CA PRO A 168 -5.10 -25.76 -13.08
C PRO A 168 -5.18 -24.29 -13.50
N THR A 169 -5.49 -23.37 -12.58
CA THR A 169 -5.69 -21.94 -12.84
C THR A 169 -4.52 -21.26 -13.54
N ASN A 170 -3.28 -21.66 -13.24
CA ASN A 170 -2.06 -21.13 -13.86
C ASN A 170 -2.01 -21.23 -15.39
N LEU A 171 -2.64 -22.26 -15.97
CA LEU A 171 -2.75 -22.41 -17.42
C LEU A 171 -3.64 -21.31 -18.01
N ILE A 172 -4.76 -21.02 -17.34
CA ILE A 172 -5.73 -20.01 -17.76
C ILE A 172 -5.19 -18.60 -17.48
N ALA A 173 -4.47 -18.41 -16.37
CA ALA A 173 -3.83 -17.16 -16.02
C ALA A 173 -2.84 -16.68 -17.10
N GLY A 174 -2.06 -17.60 -17.67
CA GLY A 174 -1.18 -17.30 -18.80
C GLY A 174 -1.93 -16.76 -20.02
N PHE A 175 -3.08 -17.35 -20.37
CA PHE A 175 -3.93 -16.85 -21.45
C PHE A 175 -4.61 -15.51 -21.10
N ALA A 176 -4.89 -15.27 -19.83
CA ALA A 176 -5.49 -14.03 -19.35
C ALA A 176 -4.49 -12.87 -19.25
N GLY A 177 -3.19 -13.11 -19.46
CA GLY A 177 -2.14 -12.11 -19.23
C GLY A 177 -1.96 -11.76 -17.75
N ALA A 178 -2.48 -12.58 -16.84
CA ALA A 178 -2.43 -12.34 -15.41
C ALA A 178 -1.02 -12.60 -14.87
N SER A 179 -0.40 -11.57 -14.31
CA SER A 179 0.96 -11.60 -13.77
C SER A 179 0.94 -11.32 -12.27
N PRO A 180 1.84 -11.93 -11.47
CA PRO A 180 1.91 -11.65 -10.05
C PRO A 180 2.13 -10.17 -9.75
N LYS A 181 1.41 -9.66 -8.74
CA LYS A 181 1.59 -8.28 -8.24
C LYS A 181 2.59 -8.25 -7.08
N ALA A 182 3.28 -7.13 -6.93
CA ALA A 182 4.23 -6.86 -5.87
C ALA A 182 3.53 -6.69 -4.52
N LEU A 183 4.23 -6.99 -3.43
CA LEU A 183 3.76 -6.87 -2.05
C LEU A 183 4.53 -5.76 -1.34
N PHE A 184 3.88 -5.01 -0.45
CA PHE A 184 4.60 -4.16 0.49
C PHE A 184 5.45 -5.05 1.42
N SER A 185 6.70 -4.64 1.64
CA SER A 185 7.58 -5.31 2.59
C SER A 185 7.16 -4.98 4.02
N ALA A 186 7.46 -5.87 4.97
CA ALA A 186 7.36 -5.54 6.39
C ALA A 186 8.24 -4.34 6.71
N ASP A 187 7.79 -3.48 7.62
CA ASP A 187 8.57 -2.32 8.04
C ASP A 187 9.86 -2.78 8.74
N ALA A 188 10.97 -2.09 8.46
CA ALA A 188 12.24 -2.37 9.12
C ALA A 188 12.08 -2.21 10.64
N GLY A 189 12.26 -3.30 11.39
CA GLY A 189 12.06 -3.32 12.85
C GLY A 189 10.78 -4.01 13.34
N ALA A 190 9.85 -4.40 12.46
CA ALA A 190 8.69 -5.21 12.84
C ALA A 190 9.07 -6.57 13.46
N SER A 191 10.30 -7.03 13.25
CA SER A 191 10.89 -8.24 13.84
C SER A 191 11.38 -8.03 15.28
N VAL A 192 11.45 -6.79 15.78
CA VAL A 192 11.95 -6.46 17.12
C VAL A 192 10.77 -6.01 17.97
N ALA A 193 10.19 -6.95 18.72
CA ALA A 193 9.17 -6.61 19.71
C ALA A 193 9.75 -5.64 20.76
N PRO A 194 9.05 -4.57 21.15
CA PRO A 194 9.50 -3.69 22.22
C PRO A 194 9.60 -4.50 23.52
N LYS A 195 10.79 -4.57 24.11
CA LYS A 195 10.97 -5.13 25.44
C LYS A 195 10.56 -4.08 26.47
N VAL A 196 9.34 -4.18 26.98
CA VAL A 196 8.92 -3.38 28.14
C VAL A 196 9.55 -3.98 29.39
N GLN A 197 10.61 -3.35 29.88
CA GLN A 197 11.14 -3.62 31.22
C GLN A 197 10.60 -2.54 32.15
N PHE A 198 9.80 -2.94 33.13
CA PHE A 198 9.43 -2.07 34.23
C PHE A 198 10.58 -2.10 35.24
N ASP A 199 11.32 -0.99 35.35
CA ASP A 199 12.22 -0.77 36.49
C ASP A 199 11.36 -0.42 37.71
N ILE A 200 10.83 -1.45 38.35
CA ILE A 200 10.23 -1.32 39.68
C ILE A 200 11.40 -1.25 40.66
N LYS A 201 11.67 -0.05 41.18
CA LYS A 201 12.53 0.14 42.36
C LYS A 201 11.77 -0.10 43.64
#